data_AF-A0A363D195-F1
#
_entry.id   AF-A0A363D195-F1
#
_cell.length_a   1.000
_cell.length_b   1.000
_cell.length_c   1.000
_cell.angle_alpha   90.00
_cell.angle_beta   90.00
_cell.angle_gamma   90.00
#
_symmetry.space_group_name_H-M   'P 1'
#
loop_
_entity.id
_entity.type
_entity.pdbx_description
1 polymer ?
#
loop_
_entity_poly.entity_id
_entity_poly.type
_entity_poly.pdbx_seq_one_letter_code
_entity_poly.pdbx_strand_id
1 'polypeptide(L)'
;MKNCTINKNIHLLENKIFEGERPLFKSHHIDLKNCQFVQGESGLKFVNYINAIQCEFSSKYLFWHDTRVHIFKSIFNDGARASIWYSDSILLENCEVNSAKIFRDAKNITIKNSTLNTNETLWDCNNIIIDKVDFQGDYLLFHSNNIEMNDFHLEGNYSFQHTQNIVAKNIKIKSKDAFWNSENVTIYDSIIEGEYLGWYSKNLKFVNCTIIGTQPLCYAKNLVLENCEMIDTDLAFEDSTINATITSSIMSVKNPLSGYLKAKEIKELILDEQNDLLQIEIENKID
;
A
#
# COMPACT_ATOMS: atom_id res chain seq x y z
N MET A 1 -38.88 8.59 -27.20
CA MET A 1 -37.91 9.56 -26.64
C MET A 1 -38.66 10.53 -25.73
N LYS A 2 -38.58 10.32 -24.41
CA LYS A 2 -38.85 11.35 -23.42
C LYS A 2 -37.64 11.34 -22.49
N ASN A 3 -36.81 12.36 -22.64
CA ASN A 3 -35.64 12.60 -21.81
C ASN A 3 -36.10 12.73 -20.35
N CYS A 4 -35.72 11.75 -19.54
CA CYS A 4 -35.83 11.84 -18.09
C CYS A 4 -34.61 12.63 -17.61
N THR A 5 -34.74 13.96 -17.60
CA THR A 5 -33.74 14.84 -17.00
C THR A 5 -33.81 14.63 -15.48
N ILE A 6 -32.86 13.86 -14.93
CA ILE A 6 -32.71 13.72 -13.48
C ILE A 6 -32.17 15.06 -12.97
N ASN A 7 -33.06 15.93 -12.50
CA ASN A 7 -32.67 17.09 -11.68
C ASN A 7 -32.14 16.57 -10.34
N LYS A 8 -30.83 16.36 -10.25
CA LYS A 8 -30.11 16.21 -8.97
C LYS A 8 -29.82 17.61 -8.45
N ASN A 9 -30.68 18.16 -7.61
CA ASN A 9 -30.35 19.39 -6.89
C ASN A 9 -29.19 19.07 -5.95
N ILE A 10 -28.00 19.55 -6.28
CA ILE A 10 -26.84 19.47 -5.39
C ILE A 10 -27.08 20.40 -4.21
N HIS A 11 -26.96 19.88 -3.00
CA HIS A 11 -27.13 20.62 -1.76
C HIS A 11 -25.78 21.15 -1.28
N LEU A 12 -25.51 22.43 -1.51
CA LEU A 12 -24.31 23.11 -1.01
C LEU A 12 -24.46 23.46 0.48
N LEU A 13 -23.53 22.97 1.29
CA LEU A 13 -23.35 23.33 2.70
C LEU A 13 -21.96 23.96 2.83
N GLU A 14 -21.93 25.25 3.14
CA GLU A 14 -20.70 26.04 3.22
C GLU A 14 -20.52 26.66 4.61
N ASN A 15 -19.29 26.65 5.12
CA ASN A 15 -18.89 27.23 6.42
C ASN A 15 -19.74 26.69 7.59
N LYS A 16 -20.02 25.38 7.59
CA LYS A 16 -20.81 24.72 8.64
C LYS A 16 -19.92 23.93 9.58
N ILE A 17 -20.33 23.88 10.84
CA ILE A 17 -19.76 22.99 11.85
C ILE A 17 -20.81 21.92 12.16
N PHE A 18 -20.41 20.66 12.09
CA PHE A 18 -21.23 19.50 12.38
C PHE A 18 -20.66 18.80 13.61
N GLU A 19 -21.53 18.50 14.58
CA GLU A 19 -21.20 17.87 15.85
C GLU A 19 -22.22 16.75 16.13
N GLY A 20 -21.83 15.77 16.95
CA GLY A 20 -22.73 14.72 17.42
C GLY A 20 -22.88 13.55 16.45
N GLU A 21 -23.95 12.78 16.62
CA GLU A 21 -24.19 11.55 15.85
C GLU A 21 -24.95 11.85 14.55
N ARG A 22 -24.40 11.42 13.42
CA ARG A 22 -25.14 11.34 12.13
C ARG A 22 -25.77 12.65 11.60
N PRO A 23 -25.13 13.82 11.70
CA PRO A 23 -25.68 15.10 11.23
C PRO A 23 -26.15 15.12 9.77
N LEU A 24 -25.55 14.31 8.89
CA LEU A 24 -25.91 14.26 7.46
C LEU A 24 -26.33 12.86 7.00
N PHE A 25 -26.81 12.02 7.91
CA PHE A 25 -27.22 10.65 7.61
C PHE A 25 -28.24 10.53 6.48
N LYS A 26 -27.99 9.57 5.57
CA LYS A 26 -28.82 9.29 4.38
C LYS A 26 -29.06 10.51 3.48
N SER A 27 -28.21 11.54 3.57
CA SER A 27 -28.25 12.63 2.61
C SER A 27 -27.87 12.13 1.20
N HIS A 28 -28.20 12.93 0.19
CA HIS A 28 -27.85 12.64 -1.20
C HIS A 28 -27.37 13.91 -1.87
N HIS A 29 -26.41 13.79 -2.78
CA HIS A 29 -25.91 14.89 -3.62
C HIS A 29 -25.49 16.11 -2.81
N ILE A 30 -24.54 15.91 -1.89
CA ILE A 30 -24.06 17.00 -1.02
C ILE A 30 -22.70 17.54 -1.48
N ASP A 31 -22.60 18.86 -1.51
CA ASP A 31 -21.34 19.58 -1.66
C ASP A 31 -21.03 20.24 -0.32
N LEU A 32 -19.90 19.86 0.28
CA LEU A 32 -19.40 20.42 1.53
C LEU A 32 -18.21 21.31 1.21
N LYS A 33 -18.26 22.57 1.61
CA LYS A 33 -17.18 23.53 1.38
C LYS A 33 -16.81 24.26 2.65
N ASN A 34 -15.53 24.22 3.04
CA ASN A 34 -15.06 24.86 4.28
C ASN A 34 -15.86 24.41 5.51
N CYS A 35 -16.22 23.13 5.57
CA CYS A 35 -17.00 22.58 6.67
C CYS A 35 -16.11 21.84 7.66
N GLN A 36 -16.53 21.80 8.92
CA GLN A 36 -15.84 21.11 9.99
C GLN A 36 -16.74 20.04 10.59
N PHE A 37 -16.20 18.83 10.77
CA PHE A 37 -16.84 17.79 11.57
C PHE A 37 -16.03 17.63 12.85
N VAL A 38 -16.60 18.14 13.95
CA VAL A 38 -15.96 18.12 15.27
C VAL A 38 -16.38 16.86 16.04
N GLN A 39 -16.34 16.88 17.37
CA GLN A 39 -16.63 15.70 18.20
C GLN A 39 -17.98 15.05 17.84
N GLY A 40 -17.94 13.79 17.42
CA GLY A 40 -19.14 13.11 16.94
C GLY A 40 -18.82 11.78 16.28
N GLU A 41 -19.86 11.14 15.74
CA GLU A 41 -19.76 9.81 15.14
C GLU A 41 -20.62 9.68 13.89
N SER A 42 -20.10 9.00 12.86
CA SER A 42 -20.86 8.66 11.65
C SER A 42 -21.45 9.88 10.94
N GLY A 43 -20.66 10.97 10.84
CA GLY A 43 -21.07 12.25 10.24
C GLY A 43 -21.82 12.11 8.92
N LEU A 44 -21.26 11.29 8.04
CA LEU A 44 -21.75 10.91 6.72
C LEU A 44 -21.92 9.39 6.72
N LYS A 45 -23.17 8.94 6.64
CA LYS A 45 -23.48 7.51 6.64
C LYS A 45 -24.62 7.21 5.70
N PHE A 46 -24.41 6.25 4.80
CA PHE A 46 -25.32 5.92 3.69
C PHE A 46 -25.60 7.10 2.74
N VAL A 47 -24.61 7.97 2.56
CA VAL A 47 -24.69 9.11 1.67
C VAL A 47 -24.30 8.69 0.25
N ASN A 48 -25.04 9.22 -0.71
CA ASN A 48 -24.79 8.97 -2.11
C ASN A 48 -24.39 10.26 -2.80
N TYR A 49 -23.15 10.31 -3.31
CA TYR A 49 -22.46 11.49 -3.81
C TYR A 49 -22.13 12.50 -2.70
N ILE A 50 -20.84 12.62 -2.43
CA ILE A 50 -20.25 13.62 -1.55
C ILE A 50 -19.10 14.30 -2.29
N ASN A 51 -19.11 15.63 -2.30
CA ASN A 51 -17.97 16.43 -2.74
C ASN A 51 -17.53 17.32 -1.57
N ALA A 52 -16.52 16.89 -0.83
CA ALA A 52 -15.98 17.60 0.33
C ALA A 52 -14.70 18.35 -0.05
N ILE A 53 -14.75 19.68 -0.01
CA ILE A 53 -13.68 20.58 -0.43
C ILE A 53 -13.28 21.46 0.74
N GLN A 54 -11.98 21.47 1.06
CA GLN A 54 -11.43 22.32 2.13
C GLN A 54 -12.10 22.07 3.48
N CYS A 55 -12.42 20.81 3.76
CA CYS A 55 -13.06 20.43 5.02
C CYS A 55 -12.03 19.96 6.05
N GLU A 56 -12.42 20.06 7.32
CA GLU A 56 -11.64 19.53 8.44
C GLU A 56 -12.46 18.47 9.18
N PHE A 57 -11.79 17.37 9.49
CA PHE A 57 -12.41 16.18 10.03
C PHE A 57 -11.76 15.81 11.37
N SER A 58 -12.58 15.70 12.41
CA SER A 58 -12.18 15.29 13.77
C SER A 58 -13.22 14.35 14.40
N SER A 59 -14.06 13.71 13.58
CA SER A 59 -15.16 12.83 13.96
C SER A 59 -14.88 11.37 13.59
N LYS A 60 -15.34 10.43 14.41
CA LYS A 60 -15.13 9.00 14.16
C LYS A 60 -16.07 8.48 13.08
N TYR A 61 -15.57 7.52 12.30
CA TYR A 61 -16.36 6.79 11.29
C TYR A 61 -17.10 7.68 10.29
N LEU A 62 -16.42 8.72 9.83
CA LEU A 62 -17.00 9.82 9.10
C LEU A 62 -17.75 9.46 7.83
N PHE A 63 -17.21 8.61 6.98
CA PHE A 63 -17.71 8.21 5.67
C PHE A 63 -18.05 6.71 5.67
N TRP A 64 -19.23 6.36 6.16
CA TRP A 64 -19.63 4.97 6.44
C TRP A 64 -20.71 4.50 5.46
N HIS A 65 -20.41 3.48 4.64
CA HIS A 65 -21.31 2.97 3.59
C HIS A 65 -21.68 4.03 2.54
N ASP A 66 -20.77 4.95 2.27
CA ASP A 66 -20.97 6.02 1.31
C ASP A 66 -20.54 5.58 -0.09
N THR A 67 -21.10 6.24 -1.11
CA THR A 67 -20.76 5.96 -2.50
C THR A 67 -20.48 7.26 -3.25
N ARG A 68 -19.46 7.25 -4.11
CA ARG A 68 -18.98 8.43 -4.86
C ARG A 68 -18.56 9.55 -3.91
N VAL A 69 -17.45 9.32 -3.22
CA VAL A 69 -16.89 10.23 -2.22
C VAL A 69 -15.68 10.93 -2.82
N HIS A 70 -15.75 12.24 -2.99
CA HIS A 70 -14.62 13.07 -3.37
C HIS A 70 -14.21 13.94 -2.19
N ILE A 71 -12.94 13.88 -1.82
CA ILE A 71 -12.36 14.59 -0.69
C ILE A 71 -11.13 15.33 -1.20
N PHE A 72 -11.19 16.66 -1.19
CA PHE A 72 -10.20 17.51 -1.83
C PHE A 72 -9.70 18.59 -0.88
N LYS A 73 -8.38 18.79 -0.82
CA LYS A 73 -7.75 19.86 -0.02
C LYS A 73 -8.21 19.87 1.44
N SER A 74 -8.40 18.68 2.02
CA SER A 74 -9.03 18.52 3.32
C SER A 74 -8.07 17.85 4.32
N ILE A 75 -8.36 18.01 5.61
CA ILE A 75 -7.49 17.53 6.69
C ILE A 75 -8.27 16.55 7.57
N PHE A 76 -7.66 15.40 7.84
CA PHE A 76 -8.10 14.46 8.88
C PHE A 76 -7.21 14.62 10.10
N ASN A 77 -7.77 15.12 11.19
CA ASN A 77 -7.07 15.27 12.47
C ASN A 77 -7.19 13.99 13.31
N ASP A 78 -6.52 13.95 14.46
CA ASP A 78 -6.42 12.76 15.34
C ASP A 78 -7.79 12.18 15.74
N GLY A 79 -8.81 13.03 15.87
CA GLY A 79 -10.18 12.61 16.17
C GLY A 79 -10.88 11.83 15.03
N ALA A 80 -10.37 11.92 13.80
CA ALA A 80 -10.96 11.34 12.58
C ALA A 80 -10.68 9.84 12.42
N ARG A 81 -10.68 9.10 13.52
CA ARG A 81 -10.36 7.68 13.53
C ARG A 81 -11.40 6.87 12.74
N ALA A 82 -10.90 5.90 12.00
CA ALA A 82 -11.67 4.93 11.23
C ALA A 82 -12.64 5.60 10.24
N SER A 83 -12.19 6.68 9.59
CA SER A 83 -13.06 7.56 8.83
C SER A 83 -13.76 6.92 7.63
N ILE A 84 -13.12 6.08 6.83
CA ILE A 84 -13.68 5.67 5.52
C ILE A 84 -13.87 4.14 5.48
N TRP A 85 -15.08 3.69 5.79
CA TRP A 85 -15.37 2.27 6.02
C TRP A 85 -16.55 1.80 5.17
N TYR A 86 -16.41 0.62 4.53
CA TYR A 86 -17.44 0.01 3.68
C TYR A 86 -17.94 0.89 2.52
N SER A 87 -17.13 1.87 2.13
CA SER A 87 -17.47 2.90 1.14
C SER A 87 -16.87 2.55 -0.23
N ASP A 88 -17.47 3.10 -1.28
CA ASP A 88 -17.15 2.77 -2.68
C ASP A 88 -16.94 4.03 -3.52
N SER A 89 -15.97 3.97 -4.43
CA SER A 89 -15.67 5.02 -5.42
C SER A 89 -15.21 6.28 -4.71
N ILE A 90 -14.04 6.17 -4.09
CA ILE A 90 -13.46 7.18 -3.22
C ILE A 90 -12.27 7.81 -3.94
N LEU A 91 -12.27 9.13 -4.00
CA LEU A 91 -11.18 9.95 -4.51
C LEU A 91 -10.73 10.91 -3.41
N LEU A 92 -9.50 10.72 -2.91
CA LEU A 92 -8.87 11.55 -1.89
C LEU A 92 -7.66 12.25 -2.51
N GLU A 93 -7.71 13.57 -2.62
CA GLU A 93 -6.72 14.35 -3.38
C GLU A 93 -6.27 15.61 -2.64
N ASN A 94 -4.96 15.86 -2.59
CA ASN A 94 -4.35 17.00 -1.91
C ASN A 94 -4.74 17.09 -0.42
N CYS A 95 -4.76 15.96 0.27
CA CYS A 95 -5.20 15.87 1.66
C CYS A 95 -4.06 15.56 2.61
N GLU A 96 -4.24 15.95 3.86
CA GLU A 96 -3.35 15.60 4.96
C GLU A 96 -4.12 14.73 5.95
N VAL A 97 -3.56 13.57 6.29
CA VAL A 97 -4.16 12.61 7.21
C VAL A 97 -3.24 12.43 8.40
N ASN A 98 -3.71 12.84 9.57
CA ASN A 98 -3.03 12.70 10.86
C ASN A 98 -3.98 12.00 11.84
N SER A 99 -4.23 10.71 11.61
CA SER A 99 -5.22 9.94 12.37
C SER A 99 -4.79 8.50 12.44
N ALA A 100 -5.02 7.85 13.57
CA ALA A 100 -4.52 6.49 13.81
C ALA A 100 -5.04 5.44 12.81
N LYS A 101 -6.24 5.63 12.25
CA LYS A 101 -6.89 4.70 11.30
C LYS A 101 -7.76 5.43 10.29
N ILE A 102 -7.75 5.04 9.01
CA ILE A 102 -8.66 5.64 8.01
C ILE A 102 -9.49 4.61 7.26
N PHE A 103 -8.89 3.83 6.36
CA PHE A 103 -9.63 2.99 5.40
C PHE A 103 -9.81 1.55 5.89
N ARG A 104 -11.00 0.98 5.69
CA ARG A 104 -11.34 -0.43 5.97
C ARG A 104 -12.47 -0.93 5.07
N ASP A 105 -12.35 -2.16 4.56
CA ASP A 105 -13.42 -2.84 3.79
C ASP A 105 -14.01 -1.96 2.65
N ALA A 106 -13.18 -1.10 2.06
CA ALA A 106 -13.58 -0.12 1.05
C ALA A 106 -13.06 -0.52 -0.33
N LYS A 107 -13.65 0.03 -1.40
CA LYS A 107 -13.27 -0.34 -2.77
C LYS A 107 -13.31 0.81 -3.75
N ASN A 108 -12.60 0.66 -4.87
CA ASN A 108 -12.45 1.67 -5.92
C ASN A 108 -11.89 2.97 -5.31
N ILE A 109 -10.70 2.87 -4.75
CA ILE A 109 -10.04 3.93 -3.98
C ILE A 109 -8.95 4.55 -4.84
N THR A 110 -8.89 5.87 -4.87
CA THR A 110 -7.79 6.62 -5.48
C THR A 110 -7.31 7.68 -4.49
N ILE A 111 -6.01 7.64 -4.17
CA ILE A 111 -5.34 8.58 -3.27
C ILE A 111 -4.26 9.29 -4.08
N LYS A 112 -4.28 10.63 -4.12
CA LYS A 112 -3.29 11.41 -4.88
C LYS A 112 -2.73 12.61 -4.13
N ASN A 113 -1.46 12.90 -4.34
CA ASN A 113 -0.78 14.12 -3.86
C ASN A 113 -1.07 14.38 -2.37
N SER A 114 -0.96 13.35 -1.53
CA SER A 114 -1.44 13.40 -0.15
C SER A 114 -0.43 12.81 0.81
N THR A 115 -0.47 13.25 2.07
CA THR A 115 0.38 12.71 3.14
C THR A 115 -0.48 11.96 4.14
N LEU A 116 -0.09 10.73 4.46
CA LEU A 116 -0.80 9.85 5.39
C LEU A 116 0.10 9.48 6.55
N ASN A 117 -0.08 10.16 7.68
CA ASN A 117 0.44 9.76 8.98
C ASN A 117 -0.65 8.99 9.74
N THR A 118 -0.59 7.66 9.66
CA THR A 118 -1.62 6.77 10.21
C THR A 118 -1.00 5.45 10.63
N ASN A 119 -1.30 5.00 11.84
CA ASN A 119 -0.76 3.73 12.32
C ASN A 119 -1.27 2.53 11.48
N GLU A 120 -2.52 2.59 11.03
CA GLU A 120 -3.16 1.48 10.33
C GLU A 120 -4.13 1.94 9.23
N THR A 121 -3.97 1.52 7.98
CA THR A 121 -4.96 1.87 6.94
C THR A 121 -4.98 0.93 5.74
N LEU A 122 -6.07 1.04 4.97
CA LEU A 122 -6.32 0.28 3.74
C LEU A 122 -6.35 -1.23 4.00
N TRP A 123 -6.99 -1.65 5.08
CA TRP A 123 -7.17 -3.08 5.35
C TRP A 123 -8.42 -3.59 4.65
N ASP A 124 -8.33 -4.81 4.10
CA ASP A 124 -9.44 -5.49 3.44
C ASP A 124 -10.04 -4.68 2.27
N CYS A 125 -9.22 -3.88 1.58
CA CYS A 125 -9.66 -2.98 0.52
C CYS A 125 -9.38 -3.56 -0.88
N ASN A 126 -10.12 -3.09 -1.89
CA ASN A 126 -9.97 -3.59 -3.26
C ASN A 126 -9.98 -2.50 -4.33
N ASN A 127 -9.19 -2.68 -5.38
CA ASN A 127 -9.05 -1.73 -6.50
C ASN A 127 -8.57 -0.36 -6.00
N ILE A 128 -7.25 -0.26 -5.79
CA ILE A 128 -6.61 0.86 -5.10
C ILE A 128 -5.56 1.47 -6.02
N ILE A 129 -5.62 2.79 -6.20
CA ILE A 129 -4.63 3.58 -6.93
C ILE A 129 -4.00 4.57 -5.96
N ILE A 130 -2.67 4.57 -5.85
CA ILE A 130 -1.89 5.49 -5.02
C ILE A 130 -0.89 6.20 -5.91
N ASP A 131 -0.95 7.53 -5.99
CA ASP A 131 -0.07 8.33 -6.85
C ASP A 131 0.45 9.56 -6.11
N LYS A 132 1.77 9.71 -5.96
CA LYS A 132 2.40 10.85 -5.26
C LYS A 132 1.96 10.94 -3.81
N VAL A 133 2.31 9.92 -3.03
CA VAL A 133 1.87 9.81 -1.63
C VAL A 133 3.04 9.50 -0.72
N ASP A 134 3.13 10.27 0.35
CA ASP A 134 4.03 10.01 1.48
C ASP A 134 3.22 9.35 2.60
N PHE A 135 3.70 8.20 3.08
CA PHE A 135 3.06 7.44 4.14
C PHE A 135 4.02 7.21 5.30
N GLN A 136 3.55 7.50 6.51
CA GLN A 136 4.24 7.19 7.75
C GLN A 136 3.28 6.40 8.66
N GLY A 137 3.69 5.20 9.06
CA GLY A 137 2.86 4.32 9.87
C GLY A 137 3.26 2.86 9.82
N ASP A 138 2.83 2.08 10.81
CA ASP A 138 3.30 0.71 10.93
C ASP A 138 2.55 -0.25 10.00
N TYR A 139 1.24 -0.09 9.79
CA TYR A 139 0.42 -1.06 9.07
C TYR A 139 -0.28 -0.48 7.85
N LEU A 140 0.07 -1.00 6.67
CA LEU A 140 -0.47 -0.56 5.39
C LEU A 140 -0.91 -1.75 4.54
N LEU A 141 -2.11 -1.66 3.95
CA LEU A 141 -2.60 -2.56 2.89
C LEU A 141 -2.80 -4.03 3.30
N PHE A 142 -3.01 -4.33 4.59
CA PHE A 142 -3.28 -5.70 5.04
C PHE A 142 -4.47 -6.31 4.29
N HIS A 143 -4.27 -7.47 3.67
CA HIS A 143 -5.31 -8.23 2.95
C HIS A 143 -5.98 -7.47 1.78
N SER A 144 -5.33 -6.43 1.27
CA SER A 144 -5.83 -5.65 0.14
C SER A 144 -5.38 -6.18 -1.22
N ASN A 145 -6.19 -5.95 -2.26
CA ASN A 145 -5.96 -6.56 -3.57
C ASN A 145 -6.23 -5.61 -4.73
N ASN A 146 -5.56 -5.86 -5.87
CA ASN A 146 -5.61 -5.04 -7.09
C ASN A 146 -5.13 -3.61 -6.81
N ILE A 147 -3.82 -3.45 -6.69
CA ILE A 147 -3.18 -2.22 -6.21
C ILE A 147 -2.21 -1.70 -7.27
N GLU A 148 -2.36 -0.43 -7.63
CA GLU A 148 -1.43 0.30 -8.50
C GLU A 148 -0.80 1.46 -7.73
N MET A 149 0.52 1.57 -7.80
CA MET A 149 1.27 2.61 -7.07
C MET A 149 2.31 3.28 -7.95
N ASN A 150 2.38 4.61 -7.89
CA ASN A 150 3.40 5.39 -8.55
C ASN A 150 3.87 6.55 -7.65
N ASP A 151 5.18 6.76 -7.56
CA ASP A 151 5.76 7.87 -6.79
C ASP A 151 5.28 7.84 -5.32
N PHE A 152 5.73 6.83 -4.59
CA PHE A 152 5.26 6.53 -3.23
C PHE A 152 6.43 6.36 -2.27
N HIS A 153 6.35 6.99 -1.11
CA HIS A 153 7.31 6.82 -0.01
C HIS A 153 6.60 6.24 1.21
N LEU A 154 7.17 5.19 1.79
CA LEU A 154 6.73 4.54 3.02
C LEU A 154 7.85 4.52 4.05
N GLU A 155 7.54 4.99 5.25
CA GLU A 155 8.29 4.77 6.49
C GLU A 155 7.39 4.02 7.49
N GLY A 156 7.72 2.75 7.76
CA GLY A 156 6.84 1.88 8.55
C GLY A 156 7.49 0.57 9.01
N ASN A 157 6.66 -0.40 9.38
CA ASN A 157 7.13 -1.69 9.90
C ASN A 157 6.50 -2.92 9.23
N TYR A 158 5.21 -2.89 8.88
CA TYR A 158 4.43 -4.05 8.48
C TYR A 158 3.50 -3.71 7.33
N SER A 159 4.04 -3.72 6.11
CA SER A 159 3.34 -3.26 4.91
C SER A 159 3.05 -4.39 3.93
N PHE A 160 1.94 -4.28 3.21
CA PHE A 160 1.55 -5.19 2.14
C PHE A 160 1.36 -6.65 2.56
N GLN A 161 1.05 -6.95 3.82
CA GLN A 161 0.87 -8.33 4.26
C GLN A 161 -0.41 -8.94 3.67
N HIS A 162 -0.31 -10.17 3.16
CA HIS A 162 -1.40 -10.90 2.49
C HIS A 162 -2.03 -10.16 1.30
N THR A 163 -1.25 -9.36 0.58
CA THR A 163 -1.76 -8.64 -0.59
C THR A 163 -1.73 -9.47 -1.86
N GLN A 164 -2.61 -9.14 -2.81
CA GLN A 164 -2.59 -9.76 -4.14
C GLN A 164 -2.71 -8.76 -5.28
N ASN A 165 -2.02 -9.04 -6.38
CA ASN A 165 -2.05 -8.27 -7.62
C ASN A 165 -1.60 -6.81 -7.41
N ILE A 166 -0.30 -6.62 -7.21
CA ILE A 166 0.32 -5.30 -7.04
C ILE A 166 1.18 -4.98 -8.27
N VAL A 167 1.02 -3.76 -8.78
CA VAL A 167 1.98 -3.15 -9.71
C VAL A 167 2.43 -1.82 -9.13
N ALA A 168 3.72 -1.67 -8.84
CA ALA A 168 4.26 -0.44 -8.30
C ALA A 168 5.50 0.03 -9.07
N LYS A 169 5.66 1.35 -9.19
CA LYS A 169 6.82 1.96 -9.84
C LYS A 169 7.27 3.23 -9.11
N ASN A 170 8.57 3.51 -9.14
CA ASN A 170 9.17 4.69 -8.52
C ASN A 170 8.82 4.79 -7.02
N ILE A 171 8.93 3.68 -6.30
CA ILE A 171 8.60 3.66 -4.87
C ILE A 171 9.86 3.58 -4.00
N LYS A 172 9.76 4.13 -2.79
CA LYS A 172 10.76 3.98 -1.73
C LYS A 172 10.06 3.39 -0.52
N ILE A 173 10.48 2.21 -0.11
CA ILE A 173 9.97 1.54 1.07
C ILE A 173 11.10 1.46 2.08
N LYS A 174 10.85 1.97 3.28
CA LYS A 174 11.58 1.63 4.48
C LYS A 174 10.60 0.96 5.44
N SER A 175 10.75 -0.35 5.58
CA SER A 175 9.89 -1.18 6.41
C SER A 175 10.74 -2.13 7.23
N LYS A 176 10.20 -2.66 8.32
CA LYS A 176 10.73 -3.92 8.85
C LYS A 176 10.36 -5.01 7.85
N ASP A 177 9.14 -5.53 7.90
CA ASP A 177 8.60 -6.50 6.96
C ASP A 177 7.78 -5.82 5.85
N ALA A 178 7.87 -6.32 4.62
CA ALA A 178 7.04 -5.93 3.50
C ALA A 178 6.71 -7.14 2.61
N PHE A 179 5.48 -7.22 2.10
CA PHE A 179 5.01 -8.26 1.17
C PHE A 179 4.95 -9.69 1.74
N TRP A 180 4.89 -9.85 3.07
CA TRP A 180 4.66 -11.15 3.70
C TRP A 180 3.41 -11.83 3.16
N ASN A 181 3.51 -13.11 2.77
CA ASN A 181 2.42 -13.91 2.21
C ASN A 181 1.68 -13.24 1.02
N SER A 182 2.37 -12.40 0.24
CA SER A 182 1.77 -11.72 -0.91
C SER A 182 1.90 -12.51 -2.20
N GLU A 183 0.96 -12.32 -3.11
CA GLU A 183 0.93 -13.02 -4.41
C GLU A 183 0.78 -12.06 -5.60
N ASN A 184 1.52 -12.32 -6.68
CA ASN A 184 1.49 -11.54 -7.93
C ASN A 184 1.83 -10.06 -7.71
N VAL A 185 3.07 -9.79 -7.34
CA VAL A 185 3.57 -8.42 -7.10
C VAL A 185 4.65 -8.13 -8.11
N THR A 186 4.54 -7.00 -8.82
CA THR A 186 5.60 -6.51 -9.71
C THR A 186 6.01 -5.09 -9.35
N ILE A 187 7.28 -4.90 -9.05
CA ILE A 187 7.87 -3.62 -8.63
C ILE A 187 8.93 -3.18 -9.64
N TYR A 188 8.88 -1.92 -10.07
CA TYR A 188 9.78 -1.33 -11.07
C TYR A 188 10.53 -0.11 -10.50
N ASP A 189 11.80 0.05 -10.85
CA ASP A 189 12.57 1.29 -10.69
C ASP A 189 12.49 1.85 -9.25
N SER A 190 12.74 1.00 -8.24
CA SER A 190 12.39 1.29 -6.84
C SER A 190 13.47 0.88 -5.83
N ILE A 191 13.38 1.42 -4.62
CA ILE A 191 14.28 1.10 -3.50
C ILE A 191 13.46 0.51 -2.36
N ILE A 192 13.89 -0.65 -1.86
CA ILE A 192 13.24 -1.35 -0.76
C ILE A 192 14.27 -1.68 0.31
N GLU A 193 14.16 -1.04 1.46
CA GLU A 193 14.99 -1.24 2.66
C GLU A 193 14.14 -1.92 3.74
N GLY A 194 14.61 -3.07 4.24
CA GLY A 194 13.95 -3.73 5.37
C GLY A 194 14.53 -5.07 5.81
N GLU A 195 13.87 -5.65 6.81
CA GLU A 195 14.17 -6.97 7.37
C GLU A 195 13.10 -7.97 6.91
N TYR A 196 13.48 -9.13 6.38
CA TYR A 196 12.51 -10.19 6.04
C TYR A 196 11.57 -9.87 4.85
N LEU A 197 12.04 -9.05 3.90
CA LEU A 197 11.28 -8.68 2.69
C LEU A 197 10.71 -9.91 1.97
N GLY A 198 9.41 -9.91 1.67
CA GLY A 198 8.78 -10.86 0.75
C GLY A 198 8.70 -12.31 1.27
N TRP A 199 8.79 -12.51 2.58
CA TRP A 199 8.71 -13.84 3.17
C TRP A 199 7.41 -14.58 2.82
N TYR A 200 7.52 -15.86 2.46
CA TYR A 200 6.40 -16.75 2.08
C TYR A 200 5.56 -16.26 0.89
N SER A 201 6.11 -15.38 0.07
CA SER A 201 5.42 -14.80 -1.08
C SER A 201 5.41 -15.73 -2.30
N LYS A 202 4.58 -15.40 -3.28
CA LYS A 202 4.50 -16.11 -4.56
C LYS A 202 4.42 -15.14 -5.74
N ASN A 203 5.19 -15.42 -6.79
CA ASN A 203 5.24 -14.59 -8.01
C ASN A 203 5.60 -13.13 -7.70
N LEU A 204 6.64 -12.89 -6.87
CA LEU A 204 7.24 -11.56 -6.75
C LEU A 204 8.19 -11.32 -7.92
N LYS A 205 8.07 -10.16 -8.56
CA LYS A 205 8.96 -9.70 -9.61
C LYS A 205 9.49 -8.30 -9.32
N PHE A 206 10.81 -8.14 -9.33
CA PHE A 206 11.49 -6.86 -9.20
C PHE A 206 12.28 -6.57 -10.47
N VAL A 207 12.17 -5.34 -11.00
CA VAL A 207 12.86 -4.91 -12.21
C VAL A 207 13.52 -3.56 -11.96
N ASN A 208 14.83 -3.47 -12.14
CA ASN A 208 15.63 -2.26 -11.87
C ASN A 208 15.48 -1.75 -10.42
N CYS A 209 15.46 -2.66 -9.45
CA CYS A 209 15.27 -2.30 -8.04
C CYS A 209 16.57 -2.43 -7.23
N THR A 210 16.68 -1.62 -6.18
CA THR A 210 17.69 -1.79 -5.12
C THR A 210 17.02 -2.38 -3.89
N ILE A 211 17.58 -3.47 -3.37
CA ILE A 211 17.09 -4.18 -2.20
C ILE A 211 18.15 -4.11 -1.11
N ILE A 212 17.75 -3.71 0.10
CA ILE A 212 18.66 -3.43 1.21
C ILE A 212 18.16 -4.11 2.47
N GLY A 213 19.06 -4.80 3.19
CA GLY A 213 18.80 -5.34 4.53
C GLY A 213 18.82 -6.86 4.64
N THR A 214 18.47 -7.37 5.82
CA THR A 214 18.73 -8.75 6.24
C THR A 214 17.62 -9.72 5.85
N GLN A 215 18.00 -10.95 5.52
CA GLN A 215 17.11 -12.07 5.19
C GLN A 215 16.05 -11.73 4.13
N PRO A 216 16.39 -11.04 3.04
CA PRO A 216 15.40 -10.71 2.02
C PRO A 216 15.02 -11.96 1.23
N LEU A 217 13.74 -12.02 0.88
CA LEU A 217 13.16 -12.88 -0.13
C LEU A 217 13.28 -14.37 0.18
N CYS A 218 13.15 -14.75 1.45
CA CYS A 218 13.11 -16.14 1.90
C CYS A 218 11.71 -16.75 1.73
N TYR A 219 11.66 -18.08 1.59
CA TYR A 219 10.46 -18.90 1.43
C TYR A 219 9.58 -18.48 0.23
N ALA A 220 10.17 -17.78 -0.75
CA ALA A 220 9.47 -17.20 -1.88
C ALA A 220 9.37 -18.19 -3.06
N LYS A 221 8.21 -18.25 -3.71
CA LYS A 221 7.98 -19.11 -4.89
C LYS A 221 7.90 -18.29 -6.16
N ASN A 222 8.56 -18.74 -7.21
CA ASN A 222 8.62 -18.10 -8.53
C ASN A 222 9.11 -16.65 -8.44
N LEU A 223 10.17 -16.43 -7.67
CA LEU A 223 10.79 -15.13 -7.48
C LEU A 223 11.57 -14.74 -8.73
N VAL A 224 11.37 -13.51 -9.23
CA VAL A 224 12.07 -12.96 -10.39
C VAL A 224 12.75 -11.64 -10.04
N LEU A 225 14.06 -11.54 -10.28
CA LEU A 225 14.81 -10.29 -10.17
C LEU A 225 15.50 -10.00 -11.51
N GLU A 226 15.17 -8.86 -12.11
CA GLU A 226 15.75 -8.41 -13.38
C GLU A 226 16.53 -7.12 -13.15
N ASN A 227 17.83 -7.13 -13.40
CA ASN A 227 18.70 -5.96 -13.28
C ASN A 227 18.60 -5.29 -11.89
N CYS A 228 18.62 -6.09 -10.82
CA CYS A 228 18.51 -5.57 -9.46
C CYS A 228 19.89 -5.36 -8.82
N GLU A 229 19.94 -4.49 -7.81
CA GLU A 229 21.06 -4.33 -6.90
C GLU A 229 20.65 -4.85 -5.52
N MET A 230 21.56 -5.55 -4.85
CA MET A 230 21.41 -5.97 -3.46
C MET A 230 22.56 -5.40 -2.63
N ILE A 231 22.24 -4.65 -1.58
CA ILE A 231 23.19 -3.94 -0.71
C ILE A 231 22.97 -4.40 0.73
N ASP A 232 24.06 -4.75 1.43
CA ASP A 232 24.01 -5.21 2.82
C ASP A 232 23.02 -6.36 3.05
N THR A 233 22.89 -7.23 2.05
CA THR A 233 21.95 -8.36 2.07
C THR A 233 22.63 -9.66 2.47
N ASP A 234 22.35 -10.12 3.68
CA ASP A 234 22.75 -11.42 4.21
C ASP A 234 21.58 -12.39 4.27
N LEU A 235 21.90 -13.69 4.33
CA LEU A 235 20.95 -14.80 4.54
C LEU A 235 19.79 -14.79 3.54
N ALA A 236 20.05 -14.34 2.31
CA ALA A 236 19.02 -14.17 1.29
C ALA A 236 18.58 -15.53 0.70
N PHE A 237 17.33 -15.56 0.23
CA PHE A 237 16.76 -16.62 -0.62
C PHE A 237 16.55 -18.01 0.01
N GLU A 238 16.55 -18.13 1.35
CA GLU A 238 16.29 -19.40 2.02
C GLU A 238 15.01 -20.06 1.50
N ASP A 239 15.08 -21.34 1.12
CA ASP A 239 13.96 -22.15 0.62
C ASP A 239 13.16 -21.52 -0.55
N SER A 240 13.81 -20.69 -1.36
CA SER A 240 13.14 -19.94 -2.43
C SER A 240 13.43 -20.50 -3.83
N THR A 241 12.44 -20.46 -4.73
CA THR A 241 12.65 -20.74 -6.16
C THR A 241 12.89 -19.45 -6.92
N ILE A 242 14.06 -19.31 -7.52
CA ILE A 242 14.58 -18.00 -7.95
C ILE A 242 14.98 -17.97 -9.43
N ASN A 243 14.72 -16.85 -10.08
CA ASN A 243 15.27 -16.49 -11.38
C ASN A 243 15.77 -15.04 -11.30
N ALA A 244 17.05 -14.88 -10.97
CA ALA A 244 17.60 -13.60 -10.54
C ALA A 244 18.85 -13.21 -11.35
N THR A 245 18.87 -11.97 -11.83
CA THR A 245 20.06 -11.28 -12.33
C THR A 245 20.32 -10.05 -11.47
N ILE A 246 21.39 -10.13 -10.69
CA ILE A 246 21.83 -9.13 -9.72
C ILE A 246 23.15 -8.53 -10.18
N THR A 247 23.26 -7.21 -10.11
CA THR A 247 24.39 -6.43 -10.64
C THR A 247 25.47 -6.15 -9.59
N SER A 248 25.19 -6.39 -8.32
CA SER A 248 26.11 -6.23 -7.19
C SER A 248 26.62 -7.56 -6.62
N SER A 249 27.51 -7.47 -5.64
CA SER A 249 27.85 -8.59 -4.75
C SER A 249 26.78 -8.78 -3.68
N ILE A 250 26.51 -10.04 -3.31
CA ILE A 250 25.59 -10.43 -2.23
C ILE A 250 26.42 -10.90 -1.03
N MET A 251 26.06 -10.50 0.20
CA MET A 251 26.85 -10.89 1.38
C MET A 251 26.72 -12.37 1.67
N SER A 252 25.50 -12.89 1.78
CA SER A 252 25.32 -14.34 1.89
C SER A 252 24.00 -14.81 1.30
N VAL A 253 24.06 -16.01 0.73
CA VAL A 253 22.90 -16.75 0.21
C VAL A 253 22.79 -18.03 1.03
N LYS A 254 21.59 -18.32 1.54
CA LYS A 254 21.35 -19.47 2.41
C LYS A 254 20.35 -20.41 1.76
N ASN A 255 20.70 -21.68 1.62
CA ASN A 255 19.80 -22.78 1.20
C ASN A 255 18.72 -22.43 0.17
N PRO A 256 19.06 -21.88 -1.02
CA PRO A 256 18.06 -21.65 -2.04
C PRO A 256 17.50 -22.99 -2.54
N LEU A 257 16.20 -23.03 -2.84
CA LEU A 257 15.51 -24.28 -3.19
C LEU A 257 15.85 -24.74 -4.62
N SER A 258 15.71 -23.85 -5.60
CA SER A 258 16.05 -24.14 -7.01
C SER A 258 16.05 -22.89 -7.89
N GLY A 259 16.58 -23.01 -9.11
CA GLY A 259 16.43 -22.02 -10.17
C GLY A 259 17.75 -21.48 -10.73
N TYR A 260 17.81 -20.18 -11.03
CA TYR A 260 18.96 -19.51 -11.61
C TYR A 260 19.28 -18.22 -10.84
N LEU A 261 20.55 -18.06 -10.47
CA LEU A 261 21.07 -16.88 -9.78
C LEU A 261 22.38 -16.42 -10.42
N LYS A 262 22.32 -15.25 -11.04
CA LYS A 262 23.50 -14.53 -11.52
C LYS A 262 23.77 -13.34 -10.61
N ALA A 263 25.00 -13.24 -10.11
CA ALA A 263 25.46 -12.09 -9.33
C ALA A 263 26.89 -11.71 -9.73
N LYS A 264 27.35 -10.53 -9.31
CA LYS A 264 28.77 -10.19 -9.43
C LYS A 264 29.61 -11.16 -8.58
N GLU A 265 29.23 -11.29 -7.32
CA GLU A 265 29.89 -12.17 -6.36
C GLU A 265 28.88 -12.59 -5.30
N ILE A 266 28.96 -13.82 -4.83
CA ILE A 266 28.30 -14.28 -3.60
C ILE A 266 29.42 -14.54 -2.59
N LYS A 267 29.53 -13.70 -1.54
CA LYS A 267 30.66 -13.77 -0.61
C LYS A 267 30.61 -15.03 0.26
N GLU A 268 29.42 -15.46 0.65
CA GLU A 268 29.21 -16.67 1.43
C GLU A 268 27.97 -17.43 0.93
N LEU A 269 28.13 -18.73 0.68
CA LEU A 269 27.04 -19.64 0.36
C LEU A 269 26.88 -20.63 1.52
N ILE A 270 25.74 -20.57 2.20
CA ILE A 270 25.44 -21.37 3.40
C ILE A 270 24.51 -22.51 2.99
N LEU A 271 25.01 -23.74 3.06
CA LEU A 271 24.28 -24.96 2.70
C LEU A 271 24.15 -25.91 3.88
N ASP A 272 22.95 -26.44 4.11
CA ASP A 272 22.70 -27.47 5.13
C ASP A 272 23.14 -28.85 4.63
N GLU A 273 23.60 -29.70 5.56
CA GLU A 273 24.13 -31.05 5.27
C GLU A 273 23.12 -32.01 4.59
N GLN A 274 21.82 -31.67 4.54
CA GLN A 274 20.76 -32.49 3.93
C GLN A 274 20.37 -32.06 2.51
N ASN A 275 20.98 -31.01 1.96
CA ASN A 275 20.64 -30.47 0.64
C ASN A 275 21.48 -31.10 -0.49
N ASP A 276 21.49 -32.44 -0.57
CA ASP A 276 22.21 -33.23 -1.60
C ASP A 276 21.70 -32.99 -3.06
N LEU A 277 20.69 -32.14 -3.25
CA LEU A 277 20.05 -31.86 -4.53
C LEU A 277 19.88 -30.34 -4.74
N LEU A 278 20.94 -29.56 -4.56
CA LEU A 278 20.94 -28.15 -4.96
C LEU A 278 20.62 -28.06 -6.47
N GLN A 279 19.38 -27.70 -6.81
CA GLN A 279 18.90 -27.55 -8.20
C GLN A 279 18.96 -26.09 -8.65
N ILE A 280 20.05 -25.42 -8.30
CA ILE A 280 20.27 -24.01 -8.62
C ILE A 280 21.55 -23.84 -9.43
N GLU A 281 21.45 -23.13 -10.54
CA GLU A 281 22.59 -22.66 -11.31
C GLU A 281 23.04 -21.30 -10.77
N ILE A 282 24.29 -21.23 -10.31
CA ILE A 282 24.91 -20.01 -9.79
C ILE A 282 26.02 -19.56 -10.75
N GLU A 283 25.88 -18.35 -11.30
CA GLU A 283 26.89 -17.72 -12.15
C GLU A 283 27.50 -16.51 -11.43
N ASN A 284 28.78 -16.62 -11.07
CA ASN A 284 29.58 -15.53 -10.49
C ASN A 284 30.44 -14.87 -11.57
N LYS A 285 30.33 -13.54 -11.71
CA LYS A 285 31.22 -12.76 -12.58
C LYS A 285 32.34 -12.09 -11.78
N ILE A 286 33.48 -12.78 -11.74
CA ILE A 286 34.72 -12.21 -11.23
C ILE A 286 35.34 -11.40 -12.39
N ASP A 287 35.15 -10.08 -12.37
CA ASP A 287 35.91 -9.12 -13.19
C ASP A 287 37.14 -8.62 -12.41
#